data_AF-A0A9P3BMP7-F1
#
_entry.id   AF-A0A9P3BMP7-F1
#
_cell.length_a   1.000
_cell.length_b   1.000
_cell.length_c   1.000
_cell.angle_alpha   90.00
_cell.angle_beta   90.00
_cell.angle_gamma   90.00
#
_symmetry.space_group_name_H-M   'P 1'
#
loop_
_entity.id
_entity.type
_entity.pdbx_description
1 polymer ?
#
loop_
_entity_poly.entity_id
_entity_poly.type
_entity_poly.pdbx_seq_one_letter_code
_entity_poly.pdbx_strand_id
1 'polypeptide(L)'
;MPSGHGIMPFMNLSTAERHQLHATIDASIASGNLPRVQQKQYPILRKLLEDPDEPTAQYILAPFQLLPREGSSPKGLFSMSHPGCFITVVSALSYSLSRGSVHLQSADTKAAPAIDHGILRHPADLELHARHSIWTETLAETEPMASLLKK
;
A
#
# COMPACT_ATOMS: atom_id res chain seq x y z
N MET A 1 7.09 -21.97 5.04
CA MET A 1 6.05 -22.19 4.01
C MET A 1 6.28 -21.19 2.89
N PRO A 2 6.19 -21.57 1.60
CA PRO A 2 6.33 -20.61 0.51
C PRO A 2 5.15 -19.63 0.52
N SER A 3 5.42 -18.33 0.41
CA SER A 3 4.42 -17.30 0.17
C SER A 3 4.28 -17.05 -1.34
N GLY A 4 3.04 -16.91 -1.81
CA GLY A 4 2.75 -16.49 -3.18
C GLY A 4 2.87 -14.98 -3.30
N HIS A 5 3.45 -14.51 -4.41
CA HIS A 5 3.56 -13.08 -4.71
C HIS A 5 3.07 -12.83 -6.13
N GLY A 6 2.28 -11.77 -6.30
CA GLY A 6 1.86 -11.27 -7.60
C GLY A 6 2.02 -9.76 -7.63
N ILE A 7 2.42 -9.22 -8.77
CA ILE A 7 2.45 -7.78 -8.99
C ILE A 7 1.31 -7.48 -9.97
N MET A 8 0.46 -6.53 -9.62
CA MET A 8 -0.76 -6.26 -10.35
C MET A 8 -0.82 -4.79 -10.77
N PRO A 9 -1.32 -4.52 -11.99
CA PRO A 9 -1.58 -3.16 -12.42
C PRO A 9 -2.75 -2.55 -11.68
N PHE A 10 -2.97 -1.25 -11.88
CA PHE A 10 -4.08 -0.56 -11.26
C PHE A 10 -5.40 -0.93 -11.96
N MET A 11 -6.17 -1.84 -11.34
CA MET A 11 -7.33 -2.46 -11.97
C MET A 11 -8.61 -1.61 -11.86
N ASN A 12 -9.44 -1.67 -12.91
CA ASN A 12 -10.87 -1.29 -12.92
C ASN A 12 -11.23 0.18 -12.62
N LEU A 13 -10.34 1.13 -12.95
CA LEU A 13 -10.73 2.54 -13.02
C LEU A 13 -11.58 2.82 -14.27
N SER A 14 -12.68 3.53 -14.11
CA SER A 14 -13.26 4.30 -15.20
C SER A 14 -12.30 5.42 -15.64
N THR A 15 -12.43 5.89 -16.88
CA THR A 15 -11.64 7.01 -17.40
C THR A 15 -11.73 8.25 -16.51
N ALA A 16 -12.93 8.53 -15.97
CA ALA A 16 -13.16 9.66 -15.08
C ALA A 16 -12.37 9.55 -13.77
N GLU A 17 -12.33 8.37 -13.17
CA GLU A 17 -11.59 8.14 -11.93
C GLU A 17 -10.07 8.20 -12.15
N ARG A 18 -9.60 7.68 -13.30
CA ARG A 18 -8.18 7.80 -13.69
C ARG A 18 -7.77 9.27 -13.80
N HIS A 19 -8.58 10.07 -14.49
CA HIS A 19 -8.36 11.51 -14.60
C HIS A 19 -8.37 12.20 -13.24
N GLN A 20 -9.25 11.80 -12.32
CA GLN A 20 -9.30 12.36 -10.96
C GLN A 20 -8.04 12.02 -10.15
N LEU A 21 -7.55 10.78 -10.23
CA LEU A 21 -6.31 10.37 -9.58
C LEU A 21 -5.12 11.18 -10.11
N HIS A 22 -5.03 11.30 -11.43
CA HIS A 22 -4.01 12.11 -12.10
C HIS A 22 -4.07 13.58 -11.68
N ALA A 23 -5.26 14.18 -11.69
CA ALA A 23 -5.48 15.56 -11.27
C ALA A 23 -5.07 15.80 -9.80
N THR A 24 -5.25 14.81 -8.93
CA THR A 24 -4.85 14.89 -7.52
C THR A 24 -3.32 15.00 -7.37
N ILE A 25 -2.58 14.25 -8.18
CA ILE A 25 -1.12 14.32 -8.20
C ILE A 25 -0.66 15.63 -8.86
N ASP A 26 -1.29 16.02 -9.96
CA ASP A 26 -0.97 17.25 -10.70
C ASP A 26 -1.19 18.50 -9.83
N ALA A 27 -2.27 18.53 -9.03
CA ALA A 27 -2.52 19.59 -8.05
C ALA A 27 -1.42 19.67 -6.98
N SER A 28 -0.91 18.53 -6.54
CA SER A 28 0.18 18.46 -5.55
C SER A 28 1.49 19.00 -6.14
N ILE A 29 1.78 18.69 -7.41
CA ILE A 29 2.93 19.25 -8.14
C ILE A 29 2.77 20.77 -8.32
N ALA A 30 1.59 21.21 -8.76
CA ALA A 30 1.29 22.62 -9.02
C ALA A 30 1.31 23.49 -7.75
N SER A 31 1.04 22.91 -6.58
CA SER A 31 1.06 23.64 -5.31
C SER A 31 2.40 24.31 -4.97
N GLY A 32 3.51 23.83 -5.57
CA GLY A 32 4.85 24.36 -5.35
C GLY A 32 5.44 24.11 -3.95
N ASN A 33 4.66 23.55 -3.03
CA ASN A 33 5.03 23.34 -1.62
C ASN A 33 5.74 22.00 -1.36
N LEU A 34 6.32 21.40 -2.39
CA LEU A 34 6.99 20.11 -2.30
C LEU A 34 8.49 20.29 -1.94
N PRO A 35 9.06 19.45 -1.06
CA PRO A 35 10.50 19.33 -0.90
C PRO A 35 11.21 19.05 -2.23
N ARG A 36 12.45 19.54 -2.38
CA ARG A 36 13.24 19.46 -3.64
C ARG A 36 13.29 18.07 -4.26
N VAL A 37 13.35 17.02 -3.45
CA VAL A 37 13.35 15.62 -3.93
C VAL A 37 11.98 15.25 -4.51
N GLN A 38 10.90 15.60 -3.82
CA GLN A 38 9.53 15.30 -4.25
C GLN A 38 9.16 16.05 -5.54
N GLN A 39 9.65 17.29 -5.73
CA GLN A 39 9.48 18.05 -6.97
C GLN A 39 9.99 17.30 -8.22
N LYS A 40 11.05 16.49 -8.08
CA LYS A 40 11.58 15.65 -9.17
C LYS A 40 10.89 14.31 -9.26
N GLN A 41 10.51 13.74 -8.11
CA GLN A 41 9.94 12.40 -8.03
C GLN A 41 8.48 12.35 -8.49
N TYR A 42 7.66 13.32 -8.10
CA TYR A 42 6.22 13.29 -8.37
C TYR A 42 5.91 13.26 -9.87
N PRO A 43 6.56 14.04 -10.75
CA PRO A 43 6.36 13.94 -12.19
C PRO A 43 6.69 12.55 -12.77
N ILE A 44 7.68 11.85 -12.22
CA ILE A 44 8.05 10.50 -12.66
C ILE A 44 6.94 9.51 -12.26
N LEU A 45 6.50 9.55 -11.00
CA LEU A 45 5.42 8.68 -10.53
C LEU A 45 4.11 8.96 -11.27
N ARG A 46 3.81 10.25 -11.52
CA ARG A 46 2.66 10.67 -12.31
C ARG A 46 2.69 10.10 -13.72
N LYS A 47 3.86 10.07 -14.36
CA LYS A 47 4.06 9.48 -15.69
C LYS A 47 3.90 7.96 -15.67
N LEU A 48 4.43 7.27 -14.67
CA LEU A 48 4.23 5.82 -14.54
C LEU A 48 2.74 5.45 -14.46
N LEU A 49 1.97 6.24 -13.70
CA LEU A 49 0.53 6.03 -13.55
C LEU A 49 -0.30 6.37 -14.81
N GLU A 50 0.32 6.90 -15.87
CA GLU A 50 -0.35 7.09 -17.18
C GLU A 50 -0.59 5.75 -17.87
N ASP A 51 0.34 4.82 -17.72
CA ASP A 51 0.22 3.49 -18.28
C ASP A 51 -0.82 2.69 -17.46
N PRO A 52 -1.92 2.22 -18.08
CA PRO A 52 -2.90 1.39 -17.40
C PRO A 52 -2.36 0.04 -16.94
N ASP A 53 -1.30 -0.46 -17.58
CA ASP A 53 -0.68 -1.76 -17.28
C ASP A 53 0.49 -1.64 -16.30
N GLU A 54 0.75 -0.43 -15.77
CA GLU A 54 1.82 -0.22 -14.79
C GLU A 54 1.50 -0.93 -13.46
N PRO A 55 2.42 -1.75 -12.93
CA PRO A 55 2.26 -2.46 -11.65
C PRO A 55 2.25 -1.53 -10.43
N THR A 56 1.07 -1.10 -10.00
CA THR A 56 0.90 -0.14 -8.90
C THR A 56 0.86 -0.75 -7.50
N ALA A 57 0.60 -2.05 -7.39
CA ALA A 57 0.71 -2.77 -6.13
C ALA A 57 1.21 -4.21 -6.26
N GLN A 58 1.86 -4.65 -5.19
CA GLN A 58 2.21 -6.04 -4.95
C GLN A 58 1.17 -6.68 -4.02
N TYR A 59 0.65 -7.83 -4.42
CA TYR A 59 -0.14 -8.70 -3.56
C TYR A 59 0.73 -9.82 -2.99
N ILE A 60 0.67 -9.99 -1.67
CA ILE A 60 1.38 -11.03 -0.94
C ILE A 60 0.35 -11.94 -0.30
N LEU A 61 0.42 -13.22 -0.64
CA LEU A 61 -0.39 -14.28 -0.03
C LEU A 61 0.41 -14.91 1.10
N ALA A 62 0.10 -14.51 2.32
CA ALA A 62 0.68 -15.06 3.53
C ALA A 62 -0.16 -16.26 4.01
N PRO A 63 0.39 -17.49 4.07
CA PRO A 63 -0.34 -18.68 4.51
C PRO A 63 -0.44 -18.75 6.05
N PHE A 64 -0.66 -17.61 6.69
CA PHE A 64 -0.81 -17.48 8.14
C PHE A 64 -1.66 -16.25 8.48
N GLN A 65 -2.09 -16.20 9.73
CA GLN A 65 -2.93 -15.12 10.24
C GLN A 65 -2.09 -13.88 10.55
N LEU A 66 -2.47 -12.75 9.94
CA LEU A 66 -2.08 -11.42 10.42
C LEU A 66 -3.23 -10.80 11.21
N LEU A 67 -2.94 -10.25 12.38
CA LEU A 67 -3.92 -9.72 13.31
C LEU A 67 -3.69 -8.23 13.61
N PRO A 68 -3.95 -7.31 12.66
CA PRO A 68 -3.78 -5.87 12.89
C PRO A 68 -4.58 -5.33 14.09
N ARG A 69 -5.73 -5.95 14.40
CA ARG A 69 -6.60 -5.57 15.52
C ARG A 69 -6.01 -5.84 16.90
N GLU A 70 -5.04 -6.75 17.01
CA GLU A 70 -4.43 -7.14 18.30
C GLU A 70 -3.30 -6.17 18.71
N GLY A 71 -3.11 -5.09 17.95
CA GLY A 71 -2.22 -3.97 18.26
C GLY A 71 -0.99 -3.87 17.37
N SER A 72 -0.23 -2.79 17.56
CA SER A 72 0.93 -2.41 16.74
C SER A 72 2.21 -3.19 17.03
N SER A 73 2.21 -4.06 18.05
CA SER A 73 3.39 -4.87 18.37
C SER A 73 3.51 -6.04 17.40
N PRO A 74 4.74 -6.42 16.98
CA PRO A 74 4.95 -7.64 16.19
C PRO A 74 4.36 -8.89 16.89
N LYS A 75 4.41 -8.93 18.23
CA LYS A 75 3.84 -10.03 19.01
C LYS A 75 2.33 -10.14 18.83
N GLY A 76 1.61 -9.02 18.78
CA GLY A 76 0.16 -9.01 18.54
C GLY A 76 -0.16 -9.38 17.08
N LEU A 77 0.49 -8.69 16.14
CA LEU A 77 0.28 -8.87 14.70
C LEU A 77 0.52 -10.32 14.24
N PHE A 78 1.55 -10.98 14.77
CA PHE A 78 1.95 -12.35 14.44
C PHE A 78 1.56 -13.36 15.53
N SER A 79 0.60 -13.05 16.40
CA SER A 79 0.19 -13.95 17.48
C SER A 79 -0.41 -15.27 16.99
N MET A 80 -1.01 -15.27 15.78
CA MET A 80 -1.70 -16.42 15.19
C MET A 80 -2.67 -17.09 16.18
N SER A 81 -3.33 -16.27 17.00
CA SER A 81 -4.03 -16.71 18.21
C SER A 81 -5.36 -17.40 17.94
N HIS A 82 -5.90 -17.32 16.72
CA HIS A 82 -7.20 -17.89 16.39
C HIS A 82 -7.03 -19.31 15.87
N PRO A 83 -7.86 -20.27 16.33
CA PRO A 83 -7.79 -21.64 15.84
C PRO A 83 -8.23 -21.71 14.37
N GLY A 84 -7.43 -22.38 13.52
CA GLY A 84 -7.77 -22.63 12.13
C GLY A 84 -6.60 -22.43 11.16
N CYS A 85 -6.86 -22.66 9.87
CA CYS A 85 -5.94 -22.33 8.78
C CYS A 85 -6.39 -21.01 8.15
N PHE A 86 -5.51 -20.02 8.17
CA PHE A 86 -5.79 -18.68 7.64
C PHE A 86 -4.84 -18.36 6.49
N ILE A 87 -5.34 -17.58 5.55
CA ILE A 87 -4.55 -16.91 4.53
C ILE A 87 -4.82 -15.41 4.69
N THR A 88 -3.77 -14.61 4.70
CA THR A 88 -3.88 -13.15 4.66
C THR A 88 -3.40 -12.66 3.29
N VAL A 89 -4.23 -11.87 2.60
CA VAL A 89 -3.85 -11.15 1.40
C VAL A 89 -3.40 -9.74 1.81
N VAL A 90 -2.17 -9.37 1.48
CA VAL A 90 -1.63 -8.03 1.75
C VAL A 90 -1.42 -7.31 0.42
N SER A 91 -1.95 -6.10 0.29
CA SER A 91 -1.65 -5.19 -0.83
C SER A 91 -0.64 -4.13 -0.40
N ALA A 92 0.51 -4.06 -1.06
CA ALA A 92 1.53 -3.05 -0.83
C ALA A 92 1.70 -2.18 -2.07
N LEU A 93 1.61 -0.85 -1.92
CA LEU A 93 1.81 0.07 -3.04
C LEU A 93 3.26 0.07 -3.52
N SER A 94 3.47 -0.09 -4.83
CA SER A 94 4.79 -0.03 -5.47
C SER A 94 5.36 1.39 -5.47
N TYR A 95 4.49 2.39 -5.63
CA TYR A 95 4.87 3.77 -5.95
C TYR A 95 4.17 4.79 -5.04
N SER A 96 4.39 4.71 -3.73
CA SER A 96 3.82 5.70 -2.81
C SER A 96 4.35 7.11 -3.11
N LEU A 97 3.46 8.10 -3.13
CA LEU A 97 3.82 9.52 -3.12
C LEU A 97 4.10 10.02 -1.70
N SER A 98 3.45 9.43 -0.70
CA SER A 98 3.56 9.83 0.69
C SER A 98 4.97 9.64 1.23
N ARG A 99 5.46 10.62 1.99
CA ARG A 99 6.79 10.57 2.60
C ARG A 99 6.68 10.86 4.09
N GLY A 100 7.38 10.02 4.85
CA GLY A 100 7.66 10.22 6.26
C GLY A 100 8.99 10.95 6.49
N SER A 101 9.44 10.95 7.74
CA SER A 101 10.75 11.44 8.14
C SER A 101 11.31 10.62 9.29
N VAL A 102 12.64 10.64 9.42
CA VAL A 102 13.35 10.06 10.55
C VAL A 102 14.31 11.12 11.08
N HIS A 103 14.20 11.43 12.37
CA HIS A 103 15.03 12.46 13.02
C HIS A 103 15.62 11.95 14.33
N LEU A 104 16.87 12.32 14.59
CA LEU A 104 17.49 12.09 15.91
C LEU A 104 16.71 12.89 16.97
N GLN A 105 16.45 12.26 18.11
CA GLN A 105 15.79 12.92 19.25
C GLN A 105 16.78 13.42 20.29
N SER A 106 18.03 12.95 20.24
CA SER A 106 19.09 13.34 21.16
C SER A 106 20.47 13.11 20.53
N ALA A 107 21.52 13.51 21.25
CA ALA A 107 22.91 13.21 20.87
C ALA A 107 23.34 11.76 21.21
N ASP A 108 22.53 11.02 21.99
CA ASP A 108 22.83 9.61 22.29
C ASP A 108 22.57 8.74 21.05
N THR A 109 23.62 8.13 20.54
CA THR A 109 23.56 7.25 19.36
C THR A 109 22.82 5.94 19.61
N LYS A 110 22.52 5.61 20.88
CA LYS A 110 21.71 4.44 21.26
C LYS A 110 20.23 4.77 21.42
N ALA A 111 19.85 6.05 21.48
CA ALA A 111 18.46 6.44 21.57
C ALA A 111 17.72 6.15 20.24
N ALA A 112 16.49 5.67 20.33
CA ALA A 112 15.66 5.46 19.15
C ALA A 112 15.36 6.81 18.46
N PRO A 113 15.37 6.87 17.12
CA PRO A 113 14.99 8.08 16.41
C PRO A 113 13.47 8.29 16.46
N ALA A 114 13.04 9.54 16.23
CA ALA A 114 11.65 9.84 15.91
C ALA A 114 11.37 9.33 14.49
N ILE A 115 10.39 8.46 14.34
CA ILE A 115 9.95 7.94 13.04
C ILE A 115 8.54 8.43 12.77
N ASP A 116 8.39 9.28 11.75
CA ASP A 116 7.11 9.59 11.12
C ASP A 116 7.01 8.73 9.86
N HIS A 117 6.06 7.80 9.81
CA HIS A 117 5.90 6.94 8.64
C HIS A 117 5.30 7.66 7.43
N GLY A 118 4.48 8.70 7.66
CA GLY A 118 3.75 9.40 6.61
C GLY A 118 2.81 8.53 5.76
N ILE A 119 2.48 7.30 6.19
CA ILE A 119 1.69 6.33 5.42
C ILE A 119 0.32 6.94 5.05
N LEU A 120 -0.04 6.83 3.76
CA LEU A 120 -1.31 7.32 3.17
C LEU A 120 -1.57 8.83 3.32
N ARG A 121 -0.55 9.65 3.63
CA ARG A 121 -0.68 11.11 3.74
C ARG A 121 -1.08 11.77 2.43
N HIS A 122 -0.60 11.26 1.30
CA HIS A 122 -0.96 11.77 -0.02
C HIS A 122 -2.31 11.17 -0.46
N PRO A 123 -3.30 11.99 -0.87
CA PRO A 123 -4.63 11.48 -1.21
C PRO A 123 -4.64 10.42 -2.33
N ALA A 124 -3.74 10.54 -3.31
CA ALA A 124 -3.60 9.53 -4.36
C ALA A 124 -3.16 8.16 -3.82
N ASP A 125 -2.33 8.10 -2.76
CA ASP A 125 -1.93 6.83 -2.16
C ASP A 125 -3.11 6.17 -1.44
N LEU A 126 -3.92 6.97 -0.75
CA LEU A 126 -5.13 6.48 -0.09
C LEU A 126 -6.10 5.88 -1.11
N GLU A 127 -6.32 6.57 -2.22
CA GLU A 127 -7.18 6.10 -3.31
C GLU A 127 -6.65 4.80 -3.94
N LEU A 128 -5.36 4.78 -4.31
CA LEU A 128 -4.71 3.57 -4.85
C LEU A 128 -4.86 2.39 -3.89
N HIS A 129 -4.55 2.60 -2.61
CA HIS A 129 -4.58 1.55 -1.60
C HIS A 129 -6.00 1.05 -1.33
N ALA A 130 -6.98 1.94 -1.27
CA ALA A 130 -8.38 1.57 -1.07
C ALA A 130 -8.88 0.65 -2.20
N ARG A 131 -8.57 0.97 -3.46
CA ARG A 131 -8.96 0.14 -4.60
C ARG A 131 -8.29 -1.22 -4.60
N HIS A 132 -7.00 -1.27 -4.32
CA HIS A 132 -6.31 -2.56 -4.18
C HIS A 132 -6.87 -3.40 -3.03
N SER A 133 -7.21 -2.76 -1.91
CA SER A 133 -7.82 -3.44 -0.77
C SER A 133 -9.17 -4.04 -1.14
N ILE A 134 -10.04 -3.27 -1.81
CA ILE A 134 -11.35 -3.75 -2.29
C ILE A 134 -11.17 -4.89 -3.31
N TRP A 135 -10.21 -4.76 -4.23
CA TRP A 135 -9.97 -5.79 -5.24
C TRP A 135 -9.52 -7.14 -4.66
N THR A 136 -9.00 -7.18 -3.42
CA THR A 136 -8.72 -8.46 -2.74
C THR A 136 -9.97 -9.32 -2.55
N GLU A 137 -11.16 -8.73 -2.50
CA GLU A 137 -12.43 -9.47 -2.46
C GLU A 137 -12.65 -10.22 -3.77
N THR A 138 -12.42 -9.57 -4.91
CA THR A 138 -12.47 -10.21 -6.22
C THR A 138 -11.48 -11.38 -6.31
N LEU A 139 -10.27 -11.21 -5.77
CA LEU A 139 -9.28 -12.30 -5.71
C LEU A 139 -9.78 -13.47 -4.86
N ALA A 140 -10.42 -13.20 -3.72
CA ALA A 140 -10.98 -14.21 -2.84
C ALA A 140 -12.17 -14.96 -3.47
N GLU A 141 -12.97 -14.29 -4.31
CA GLU A 141 -14.14 -14.84 -5.00
C GLU A 141 -13.80 -15.55 -6.32
N THR A 142 -12.57 -15.43 -6.80
CA THR A 142 -12.13 -16.05 -8.06
C THR A 142 -11.58 -17.46 -7.83
N GLU A 143 -11.88 -18.40 -8.73
CA GLU A 143 -11.30 -19.75 -8.67
C GLU A 143 -9.79 -19.74 -9.00
N PRO A 144 -8.96 -20.59 -8.35
CA PRO A 144 -9.33 -21.63 -7.38
C PRO A 144 -9.47 -21.13 -5.94
N MET A 145 -9.24 -19.85 -5.66
CA MET A 145 -9.24 -19.31 -4.29
C MET A 145 -10.62 -19.46 -3.63
N ALA A 146 -11.68 -19.19 -4.38
CA ALA A 146 -13.06 -19.26 -3.91
C ALA A 146 -13.43 -20.64 -3.34
N SER A 147 -12.99 -21.72 -3.99
CA SER A 147 -13.22 -23.08 -3.52
C SER A 147 -12.40 -23.46 -2.27
N LEU A 148 -11.32 -22.73 -1.99
CA LEU A 148 -10.42 -23.01 -0.86
C LEU A 148 -10.76 -22.21 0.40
N LEU A 149 -11.37 -21.03 0.24
CA LEU A 149 -11.73 -20.16 1.36
C LEU A 149 -13.06 -20.60 2.00
N LYS A 150 -13.08 -20.60 3.34
CA LYS A 150 -14.32 -20.79 4.10
C LYS A 150 -15.12 -19.49 4.06
N LYS A 151 -16.41 -19.60 3.80
CA LYS A 151 -17.38 -18.49 3.89
C LYS A 151 -17.77 -18.21 5.32
#